data_AF-A0A7M3WQW6-F1
#
_entry.id   AF-A0A7M3WQW6-F1
#
_cell.length_a   1.000
_cell.length_b   1.000
_cell.length_c   1.000
_cell.angle_alpha   90.00
_cell.angle_beta   90.00
_cell.angle_gamma   90.00
#
_symmetry.space_group_name_H-M   'P 1'
#
loop_
_entity.id
_entity.type
_entity.pdbx_description
1 polymer ?
#
loop_
_entity_poly.entity_id
_entity_poly.type
_entity_poly.pdbx_seq_one_letter_code
_entity_poly.pdbx_strand_id
1 'polypeptide(L)'
;MGLEEDRMPVWIPNMGATGDLEDARILLWHGFCSVHKRFTAAQIADFRNRHPDGVVVVHPECPRATVDAADADGSTEFIKRFIEAQPAGSSIAVGTEINMVARMAKEHPDKHIECLDAEVCPCSTMYMIHPAYLLDVLERVEHGELPNQVVVPTSVQEGSLLALERMLAITE
;
A
#
# COMPACT_ATOMS: atom_id res chain seq x y z
N MET A 1 5.44 -10.23 13.43
CA MET A 1 5.99 -9.58 14.64
C MET A 1 5.90 -10.47 15.89
N GLY A 2 5.15 -11.59 15.89
CA GLY A 2 5.11 -12.50 17.05
C GLY A 2 4.49 -11.87 18.30
N LEU A 3 3.62 -10.88 18.11
CA LEU A 3 2.92 -10.18 19.16
C LEU A 3 1.44 -10.56 19.10
N GLU A 4 0.89 -10.88 20.26
CA GLU A 4 -0.53 -11.12 20.46
C GLU A 4 -1.31 -9.79 20.38
N GLU A 5 -2.58 -9.85 19.98
CA GLU A 5 -3.41 -8.66 19.74
C GLU A 5 -3.68 -7.83 21.00
N ASP A 6 -3.71 -8.48 22.17
CA ASP A 6 -3.85 -7.83 23.48
C ASP A 6 -2.66 -6.91 23.82
N ARG A 7 -1.49 -7.15 23.23
CA ARG A 7 -0.28 -6.32 23.37
C ARG A 7 -0.19 -5.20 22.35
N MET A 8 -1.21 -5.06 21.51
CA MET A 8 -1.27 -4.07 20.42
C MET A 8 -2.53 -3.19 20.51
N PRO A 9 -2.78 -2.50 21.64
CA PRO A 9 -3.95 -1.64 21.76
C PRO A 9 -3.94 -0.52 20.71
N VAL A 10 -5.13 -0.13 20.27
CA VAL A 10 -5.32 0.97 19.31
C VAL A 10 -5.70 2.24 20.07
N TRP A 11 -4.95 3.32 19.85
CA TRP A 11 -5.31 4.65 20.28
C TRP A 11 -6.29 5.28 19.29
N ILE A 12 -7.50 5.57 19.77
CA ILE A 12 -8.51 6.26 18.99
C ILE A 12 -8.59 7.72 19.46
N PRO A 13 -8.36 8.71 18.56
CA PRO A 13 -8.47 10.11 18.91
C PRO A 13 -9.80 10.43 19.59
N ASN A 14 -9.75 11.15 20.71
CA ASN A 14 -10.88 11.53 21.56
C ASN A 14 -11.60 10.39 22.30
N MET A 15 -11.25 9.12 22.08
CA MET A 15 -11.82 7.98 22.83
C MET A 15 -10.79 7.27 23.73
N GLY A 16 -9.50 7.38 23.42
CA GLY A 16 -8.43 6.74 24.17
C GLY A 16 -8.05 5.37 23.62
N ALA A 17 -7.35 4.57 24.42
CA ALA A 17 -6.89 3.24 24.03
C ALA A 17 -8.02 2.20 24.09
N THR A 18 -8.06 1.28 23.14
CA THR A 18 -9.03 0.16 23.12
C THR A 18 -8.71 -0.94 24.14
N GLY A 19 -7.52 -0.93 24.73
CA GLY A 19 -7.04 -1.94 25.67
C GLY A 19 -6.09 -1.32 26.69
N ASP A 20 -5.56 -2.17 27.57
CA ASP A 20 -4.60 -1.77 28.60
C ASP A 20 -3.28 -1.29 27.97
N LEU A 21 -2.71 -0.23 28.53
CA LEU A 21 -1.44 0.33 28.11
C LEU A 21 -0.26 -0.21 28.91
N GLU A 22 -0.49 -0.82 30.08
CA GLU A 22 0.59 -1.30 30.96
C GLU A 22 1.43 -2.42 30.31
N ASP A 23 0.76 -3.37 29.64
CA ASP A 23 1.41 -4.49 28.95
C ASP A 23 1.60 -4.25 27.42
N ALA A 24 1.27 -3.05 26.95
CA ALA A 24 1.32 -2.71 25.54
C ALA A 24 2.76 -2.72 25.01
N ARG A 25 3.00 -3.51 23.97
CA ARG A 25 4.30 -3.55 23.27
C ARG A 25 4.34 -2.60 22.08
N ILE A 26 3.19 -2.40 21.44
CA ILE A 26 3.00 -1.46 20.33
C ILE A 26 1.68 -0.73 20.56
N LEU A 27 1.70 0.60 20.57
CA LEU A 27 0.49 1.40 20.54
C LEU A 27 0.17 1.72 19.08
N LEU A 28 -0.91 1.14 18.57
CA LEU A 28 -1.36 1.38 17.20
C LEU A 28 -2.13 2.69 17.14
N TRP A 29 -1.91 3.49 16.08
CA TRP A 29 -2.75 4.65 15.81
C TRP A 29 -3.97 4.24 15.00
N HIS A 30 -5.15 4.77 15.31
CA HIS A 30 -6.37 4.55 14.52
C HIS A 30 -6.33 5.32 13.18
N GLY A 31 -5.35 4.99 12.34
CA GLY A 31 -5.17 5.46 10.98
C GLY A 31 -5.49 4.35 9.97
N PHE A 32 -5.91 4.75 8.78
CA PHE A 32 -6.13 3.83 7.66
C PHE A 32 -5.89 4.55 6.34
N CYS A 33 -5.58 3.79 5.30
CA CYS A 33 -5.54 4.29 3.94
C CYS A 33 -6.93 4.21 3.31
N SER A 34 -7.44 5.33 2.78
CA SER A 34 -8.76 5.38 2.15
C SER A 34 -8.86 4.52 0.89
N VAL A 35 -7.73 4.29 0.21
CA VAL A 35 -7.60 3.39 -0.94
C VAL A 35 -7.79 1.94 -0.48
N HIS A 36 -6.93 1.47 0.42
CA HIS A 36 -6.91 0.06 0.83
C HIS A 36 -8.13 -0.36 1.68
N LYS A 37 -8.79 0.56 2.37
CA LYS A 37 -10.02 0.27 3.15
C LYS A 37 -11.20 -0.18 2.29
N ARG A 38 -11.19 0.07 0.97
CA ARG A 38 -12.27 -0.31 0.06
C ARG A 38 -12.32 -1.81 -0.23
N PHE A 39 -11.19 -2.51 -0.08
CA PHE A 39 -11.10 -3.93 -0.37
C PHE A 39 -11.73 -4.76 0.74
N THR A 40 -12.60 -5.70 0.36
CA THR A 40 -13.38 -6.54 1.27
C THR A 40 -13.23 -8.02 0.93
N ALA A 41 -13.35 -8.89 1.93
CA ALA A 41 -13.38 -10.34 1.74
C ALA A 41 -14.53 -10.80 0.80
N ALA A 42 -15.62 -10.02 0.72
CA ALA A 42 -16.73 -10.31 -0.20
C ALA A 42 -16.32 -10.17 -1.67
N GLN A 43 -15.50 -9.17 -2.01
CA GLN A 43 -14.95 -9.02 -3.37
C GLN A 43 -14.02 -10.19 -3.72
N ILE A 44 -13.24 -10.69 -2.75
CA ILE A 44 -12.40 -11.89 -2.92
C ILE A 44 -13.26 -13.11 -3.23
N ALA A 45 -14.36 -13.28 -2.49
CA ALA A 45 -15.31 -14.37 -2.73
C ALA A 45 -15.96 -14.27 -4.11
N ASP A 46 -16.37 -13.07 -4.54
CA ASP A 46 -16.91 -12.84 -5.89
C ASP A 46 -15.90 -13.18 -6.99
N PHE A 47 -14.65 -12.73 -6.83
CA PHE A 47 -13.59 -13.07 -7.77
C PHE A 47 -13.39 -14.59 -7.89
N ARG A 48 -13.32 -15.30 -6.75
CA ARG A 48 -13.17 -16.77 -6.75
C ARG A 48 -14.38 -17.49 -7.37
N ASN A 49 -15.58 -16.92 -7.29
CA ASN A 49 -16.75 -17.48 -7.99
C ASN A 49 -16.62 -17.37 -9.51
N ARG A 50 -15.99 -16.29 -10.01
CA ARG A 50 -15.74 -16.07 -11.45
C ARG A 50 -14.50 -16.81 -11.95
N HIS A 51 -13.48 -16.93 -11.11
CA HIS A 51 -12.19 -17.57 -11.39
C HIS A 51 -11.87 -18.56 -10.27
N PRO A 52 -12.39 -19.80 -10.31
CA PRO A 52 -12.20 -20.79 -9.24
C PRO A 52 -10.74 -21.15 -8.95
N ASP A 53 -9.88 -21.15 -9.98
CA ASP A 53 -8.44 -21.38 -9.88
C ASP A 53 -7.64 -20.07 -9.76
N GLY A 54 -8.32 -18.93 -9.59
CA GLY A 54 -7.71 -17.62 -9.50
C GLY A 54 -7.04 -17.39 -8.15
N VAL A 55 -5.94 -16.63 -8.16
CA VAL A 55 -5.19 -16.25 -6.96
C VAL A 55 -5.42 -14.78 -6.62
N VAL A 56 -5.42 -14.45 -5.34
CA VAL A 56 -5.65 -13.10 -4.84
C VAL A 56 -4.46 -12.61 -4.03
N VAL A 57 -3.93 -11.45 -4.41
CA VAL A 57 -2.82 -10.81 -3.71
C VAL A 57 -3.19 -9.39 -3.31
N VAL A 58 -2.96 -9.00 -2.05
CA VAL A 58 -3.38 -7.69 -1.52
C VAL A 58 -2.26 -6.94 -0.81
N HIS A 59 -2.41 -5.62 -0.63
CA HIS A 59 -1.51 -4.85 0.22
C HIS A 59 -1.87 -5.03 1.70
N PRO A 60 -0.91 -5.08 2.63
CA PRO A 60 -1.18 -5.26 4.07
C PRO A 60 -1.90 -4.06 4.73
N GLU A 61 -2.06 -2.94 4.02
CA GLU A 61 -2.92 -1.83 4.47
C GLU A 61 -4.42 -2.12 4.32
N CYS A 62 -4.79 -3.22 3.65
CA CYS A 62 -6.18 -3.66 3.56
C CYS A 62 -6.72 -4.05 4.95
N PRO A 63 -8.06 -4.02 5.15
CA PRO A 63 -8.66 -4.52 6.38
C PRO A 63 -8.20 -5.95 6.68
N ARG A 64 -8.01 -6.28 7.96
CA ARG A 64 -7.50 -7.57 8.41
C ARG A 64 -8.25 -8.76 7.79
N ALA A 65 -9.58 -8.72 7.78
CA ALA A 65 -10.40 -9.76 7.18
C ALA A 65 -10.15 -9.97 5.66
N THR A 66 -9.74 -8.92 4.95
CA THR A 66 -9.37 -8.98 3.53
C THR A 66 -7.99 -9.59 3.36
N VAL A 67 -7.04 -9.20 4.22
CA VAL A 67 -5.67 -9.77 4.24
C VAL A 67 -5.74 -11.27 4.55
N ASP A 68 -6.46 -11.66 5.61
CA ASP A 68 -6.59 -13.07 6.03
C ASP A 68 -7.30 -13.95 4.97
N ALA A 69 -8.10 -13.35 4.09
CA ALA A 69 -8.82 -14.06 3.02
C ALA A 69 -8.03 -14.18 1.70
N ALA A 70 -6.97 -13.39 1.53
CA ALA A 70 -6.11 -13.39 0.34
C ALA A 70 -5.11 -14.56 0.36
N ASP A 71 -4.59 -14.92 -0.82
CA ASP A 71 -3.60 -15.99 -0.96
C ASP A 71 -2.18 -15.51 -0.65
N ALA A 72 -1.92 -14.20 -0.80
CA ALA A 72 -0.69 -13.56 -0.39
C ALA A 72 -0.90 -12.06 -0.08
N ASP A 73 -0.05 -11.51 0.77
CA ASP A 73 -0.02 -10.08 1.05
C ASP A 73 1.42 -9.53 1.10
N GLY A 74 1.58 -8.26 0.72
CA GLY A 74 2.88 -7.59 0.82
C GLY A 74 2.92 -6.22 0.18
N SER A 75 4.11 -5.61 0.18
CA SER A 75 4.34 -4.32 -0.48
C SER A 75 4.05 -4.39 -1.98
N THR A 76 3.91 -3.23 -2.62
CA THR A 76 3.76 -3.15 -4.09
C THR A 76 4.86 -3.91 -4.85
N GLU A 77 6.10 -3.89 -4.36
CA GLU A 77 7.20 -4.67 -4.94
C GLU A 77 7.00 -6.18 -4.77
N PHE A 78 6.53 -6.63 -3.60
CA PHE A 78 6.18 -8.04 -3.39
C PHE A 78 5.05 -8.48 -4.33
N ILE A 79 3.99 -7.68 -4.43
CA ILE A 79 2.84 -7.94 -5.30
C ILE A 79 3.29 -8.07 -6.75
N LYS A 80 4.15 -7.16 -7.21
CA LYS A 80 4.74 -7.21 -8.56
C LYS A 80 5.44 -8.56 -8.81
N ARG A 81 6.36 -8.95 -7.92
CA ARG A 81 7.10 -10.22 -8.04
C ARG A 81 6.17 -11.43 -7.97
N PHE A 82 5.13 -11.37 -7.13
CA PHE A 82 4.12 -12.41 -7.04
C PHE A 82 3.40 -12.61 -8.38
N ILE A 83 2.97 -11.52 -9.03
CA ILE A 83 2.32 -11.55 -10.35
C ILE A 83 3.29 -12.10 -11.42
N GLU A 84 4.52 -11.62 -11.44
CA GLU A 84 5.56 -12.07 -12.39
C GLU A 84 5.82 -13.58 -12.27
N ALA A 85 5.84 -14.12 -11.05
CA ALA A 85 6.08 -15.53 -10.77
C ALA A 85 4.92 -16.47 -11.14
N GLN A 86 3.71 -15.95 -11.36
CA GLN A 86 2.59 -16.79 -11.79
C GLN A 86 2.77 -17.30 -13.22
N PRO A 87 2.29 -18.52 -13.54
CA PRO A 87 2.36 -19.05 -14.89
C PRO A 87 1.44 -18.30 -15.87
N ALA A 88 1.72 -18.41 -17.17
CA ALA A 88 0.85 -17.89 -18.22
C ALA A 88 -0.56 -18.51 -18.12
N GLY A 89 -1.59 -17.74 -18.41
CA GLY A 89 -3.00 -18.12 -18.28
C GLY A 89 -3.58 -17.99 -16.88
N SER A 90 -2.78 -17.62 -15.88
CA SER A 90 -3.27 -17.42 -14.51
C SER A 90 -4.27 -16.26 -14.43
N SER A 91 -5.28 -16.42 -13.58
CA SER A 91 -6.19 -15.34 -13.18
C SER A 91 -5.77 -14.80 -11.82
N ILE A 92 -5.54 -13.49 -11.73
CA ILE A 92 -4.97 -12.83 -10.56
C ILE A 92 -5.81 -11.61 -10.22
N ALA A 93 -6.38 -11.58 -9.01
CA ALA A 93 -6.99 -10.36 -8.47
C ALA A 93 -6.00 -9.64 -7.54
N VAL A 94 -5.90 -8.32 -7.71
CA VAL A 94 -4.93 -7.50 -6.99
C VAL A 94 -5.65 -6.42 -6.16
N GLY A 95 -5.41 -6.41 -4.85
CA GLY A 95 -5.93 -5.41 -3.92
C GLY A 95 -4.89 -4.34 -3.57
N THR A 96 -4.62 -3.42 -4.49
CA THR A 96 -3.73 -2.27 -4.29
C THR A 96 -4.15 -1.09 -5.19
N GLU A 97 -3.32 -0.05 -5.30
CA GLU A 97 -3.58 1.11 -6.16
C GLU A 97 -3.72 0.71 -7.64
N ILE A 98 -4.74 1.26 -8.32
CA ILE A 98 -5.22 0.77 -9.62
C ILE A 98 -4.23 0.98 -10.78
N ASN A 99 -3.41 2.03 -10.76
CA ASN A 99 -2.44 2.28 -11.83
C ASN A 99 -1.35 1.22 -11.84
N MET A 100 -0.96 0.72 -10.66
CA MET A 100 -0.05 -0.43 -10.59
C MET A 100 -0.70 -1.66 -11.24
N VAL A 101 -1.95 -1.97 -10.92
CA VAL A 101 -2.65 -3.15 -11.48
C VAL A 101 -2.80 -3.04 -12.99
N ALA A 102 -3.22 -1.88 -13.49
CA ALA A 102 -3.36 -1.61 -14.93
C ALA A 102 -2.03 -1.73 -15.68
N ARG A 103 -0.93 -1.27 -15.06
CA ARG A 103 0.43 -1.44 -15.62
C ARG A 103 0.80 -2.91 -15.71
N MET A 104 0.60 -3.68 -14.65
CA MET A 104 0.90 -5.12 -14.62
C MET A 104 0.08 -5.89 -15.66
N ALA A 105 -1.21 -5.58 -15.81
CA ALA A 105 -2.07 -6.17 -16.83
C ALA A 105 -1.58 -5.89 -18.27
N LYS A 106 -1.03 -4.69 -18.50
CA LYS A 106 -0.44 -4.31 -19.79
C LYS A 106 0.90 -5.00 -20.05
N GLU A 107 1.72 -5.17 -19.02
CA GLU A 107 3.06 -5.79 -19.11
C GLU A 107 2.98 -7.33 -19.23
N HIS A 108 1.91 -7.96 -18.75
CA HIS A 108 1.68 -9.40 -18.82
C HIS A 108 0.36 -9.75 -19.52
N PRO A 109 0.24 -9.54 -20.84
CA PRO A 109 -0.97 -9.83 -21.60
C PRO A 109 -1.30 -11.33 -21.68
N ASP A 110 -0.36 -12.20 -21.29
CA ASP A 110 -0.51 -13.65 -21.18
C ASP A 110 -1.26 -14.09 -19.92
N LYS A 111 -1.55 -13.17 -18.98
CA LYS A 111 -2.23 -13.41 -17.71
C LYS A 111 -3.51 -12.57 -17.63
N HIS A 112 -4.51 -13.05 -16.89
CA HIS A 112 -5.68 -12.25 -16.55
C HIS A 112 -5.42 -11.55 -15.22
N ILE A 113 -5.15 -10.25 -15.24
CA ILE A 113 -4.86 -9.44 -14.05
C ILE A 113 -5.97 -8.40 -13.91
N GLU A 114 -6.71 -8.45 -12.80
CA GLU A 114 -7.77 -7.49 -12.51
C GLU A 114 -7.62 -6.85 -11.13
N CYS A 115 -8.15 -5.64 -10.98
CA CYS A 115 -8.26 -4.98 -9.68
C CYS A 115 -9.43 -5.60 -8.91
N LEU A 116 -9.22 -5.85 -7.62
CA LEU A 116 -10.24 -6.47 -6.76
C LEU A 116 -11.47 -5.56 -6.57
N ASP A 117 -11.29 -4.24 -6.64
CA ASP A 117 -12.38 -3.26 -6.71
C ASP A 117 -12.52 -2.77 -8.16
N ALA A 118 -13.71 -2.94 -8.72
CA ALA A 118 -14.04 -2.49 -10.08
C ALA A 118 -14.24 -0.97 -10.15
N GLU A 119 -14.57 -0.34 -9.02
CA GLU A 119 -14.62 1.11 -8.92
C GLU A 119 -13.20 1.64 -8.71
N VAL A 120 -12.76 2.49 -9.64
CA VAL A 120 -11.41 3.08 -9.67
C VAL A 120 -11.01 3.51 -8.26
N CYS A 121 -9.83 3.07 -7.82
CA CYS A 121 -9.26 3.41 -6.52
C CYS A 121 -8.12 4.41 -6.67
N PRO A 122 -8.37 5.66 -7.11
CA PRO A 122 -7.30 6.62 -7.28
C PRO A 122 -6.90 7.14 -5.90
N CYS A 123 -5.61 7.01 -5.55
CA CYS A 123 -5.06 7.82 -4.48
C CYS A 123 -5.10 9.29 -4.93
N SER A 124 -6.08 10.05 -4.45
CA SER A 124 -6.33 11.42 -4.92
C SER A 124 -5.11 12.33 -4.84
N THR A 125 -4.26 12.11 -3.84
CA THR A 125 -3.01 12.84 -3.68
C THR A 125 -1.93 12.43 -4.68
N MET A 126 -1.85 11.15 -5.08
CA MET A 126 -0.96 10.71 -6.16
C MET A 126 -1.40 11.30 -7.51
N TYR A 127 -2.71 11.41 -7.74
CA TYR A 127 -3.27 12.01 -8.96
C TYR A 127 -3.03 13.53 -9.08
N MET A 128 -2.53 14.19 -8.03
CA MET A 128 -2.07 15.57 -8.15
C MET A 128 -0.79 15.70 -8.98
N ILE A 129 -0.05 14.60 -9.20
CA ILE A 129 1.11 14.60 -10.08
C ILE A 129 0.64 14.41 -11.52
N HIS A 130 0.80 15.46 -12.33
CA HIS A 130 0.37 15.50 -13.72
C HIS A 130 1.54 15.88 -14.64
N PRO A 131 1.66 15.33 -15.86
CA PRO A 131 2.75 15.65 -16.79
C PRO A 131 2.93 17.15 -17.04
N ALA A 132 1.84 17.91 -17.09
CA ALA A 132 1.89 19.37 -17.25
C ALA A 132 2.58 20.07 -16.07
N TYR A 133 2.33 19.63 -14.83
CA TYR A 133 2.98 20.22 -13.64
C TYR A 133 4.44 19.77 -13.54
N LEU A 134 4.75 18.54 -13.96
CA LEU A 134 6.12 18.08 -14.05
C LEU A 134 6.90 18.92 -15.08
N LEU A 135 6.33 19.17 -16.25
CA LEU A 135 6.94 20.03 -17.28
C LEU A 135 7.21 21.44 -16.75
N ASP A 136 6.21 22.08 -16.13
CA ASP A 136 6.36 23.41 -15.53
C ASP A 136 7.52 23.47 -14.52
N VAL A 137 7.59 22.49 -13.61
CA VAL A 137 8.67 22.39 -12.63
C VAL A 137 10.03 22.24 -13.32
N LEU A 138 10.13 21.39 -14.35
CA LEU A 138 11.38 21.16 -15.08
C LEU A 138 11.85 22.41 -15.84
N GLU A 139 10.95 23.09 -16.56
CA GLU A 139 11.26 24.32 -17.29
C GLU A 139 11.75 25.41 -16.33
N ARG A 140 11.13 25.55 -15.17
CA ARG A 140 11.52 26.54 -14.17
C ARG A 140 12.89 26.22 -13.56
N VAL A 141 13.18 24.94 -13.31
CA VAL A 141 14.52 24.50 -12.88
C VAL A 141 15.58 24.81 -13.94
N GLU A 142 15.28 24.61 -15.22
CA GLU A 142 16.18 24.98 -16.33
C GLU A 142 16.48 26.48 -16.35
N HIS A 143 15.49 27.33 -16.04
CA HIS A 143 15.66 28.78 -15.92
C HIS A 143 16.34 29.23 -14.61
N GLY A 144 16.78 28.30 -13.76
CA GLY A 144 17.46 28.60 -12.50
C GLY A 144 16.53 28.90 -11.32
N GLU A 145 15.22 28.65 -11.45
CA GLU A 145 14.28 28.70 -10.33
C GLU A 145 14.28 27.39 -9.53
N LEU A 146 13.85 27.46 -8.26
CA LEU A 146 13.70 26.28 -7.39
C LEU A 146 12.26 26.18 -6.86
N PRO A 147 11.26 25.93 -7.73
CA PRO A 147 9.87 25.82 -7.31
C PRO A 147 9.66 24.60 -6.41
N ASN A 148 8.86 24.78 -5.35
CA ASN A 148 8.43 23.69 -4.46
C ASN A 148 9.60 22.88 -3.85
N GLN A 149 10.78 23.50 -3.66
CA GLN A 149 11.92 22.84 -3.03
C GLN A 149 11.52 22.33 -1.64
N VAL A 150 11.65 21.01 -1.44
CA VAL A 150 11.41 20.40 -0.13
C VAL A 150 12.57 20.75 0.80
N VAL A 151 12.29 21.52 1.84
CA VAL A 151 13.27 21.89 2.87
C VAL A 151 12.80 21.34 4.21
N VAL A 152 13.65 20.55 4.85
CA VAL A 152 13.39 19.97 6.18
C VAL A 152 14.31 20.66 7.19
N PRO A 153 13.81 21.16 8.33
CA PRO A 153 14.66 21.77 9.36
C PRO A 153 15.67 20.77 9.96
N THR A 154 16.89 21.21 10.27
CA THR A 154 17.95 20.37 10.86
C THR A 154 17.50 19.61 12.11
N SER A 155 16.70 20.27 12.96
CA SER A 155 16.13 19.67 14.18
C SER A 155 15.25 18.44 13.91
N VAL A 156 14.65 18.35 12.71
CA VAL A 156 13.84 17.20 12.28
C VAL A 156 14.73 16.16 11.59
N GLN A 157 15.77 16.60 10.85
CA GLN A 157 16.63 15.73 10.07
C GLN A 157 17.42 14.74 10.94
N GLU A 158 18.03 15.20 12.03
CA GLU A 158 18.92 14.35 12.85
C GLU A 158 18.23 13.07 13.35
N GLY A 159 17.04 13.22 13.96
CA GLY A 159 16.27 12.08 14.45
C GLY A 159 15.71 11.20 13.32
N SER A 160 15.23 11.82 12.25
CA SER A 160 14.64 11.12 11.10
C SER A 160 15.69 10.28 10.36
N LEU A 161 16.90 10.83 10.19
CA LEU A 161 18.01 10.17 9.52
C LEU A 161 18.50 8.96 10.33
N LEU A 162 18.68 9.12 11.64
CA LEU A 162 19.08 8.02 12.51
C LEU A 162 18.08 6.85 12.46
N ALA A 163 16.77 7.14 12.45
CA ALA A 163 15.74 6.12 12.33
C ALA A 163 15.81 5.39 10.98
N LEU A 164 15.98 6.15 9.89
CA LEU A 164 16.12 5.60 8.54
C LEU A 164 17.37 4.72 8.40
N GLU A 165 18.53 5.18 8.88
CA GLU A 165 19.79 4.43 8.82
C GLU A 165 19.71 3.12 9.61
N ARG A 166 19.08 3.14 10.79
CA ARG A 166 18.85 1.92 11.58
C ARG A 166 17.94 0.94 10.85
N MET A 167 16.88 1.42 10.20
CA MET A 167 16.00 0.55 9.40
C MET A 167 16.80 -0.14 8.27
N LEU A 168 17.62 0.62 7.55
CA LEU A 168 18.44 0.10 6.45
C LEU A 168 19.57 -0.83 6.93
N ALA A 169 20.06 -0.67 8.15
CA ALA A 169 21.10 -1.53 8.72
C ALA A 169 20.57 -2.92 9.15
N ILE A 170 19.26 -3.10 9.28
CA ILE A 170 18.63 -4.34 9.78
C ILE A 170 18.01 -5.16 8.64
N THR A 171 18.03 -4.66 7.40
CA THR A 171 17.61 -5.44 6.22
C THR A 171 18.68 -6.45 5.82
N GLU A 172 18.69 -7.59 6.52
CA GLU A 172 19.22 -8.89 6.05
C GLU A 172 18.09 -9.78 5.55
#